data_AF-A0A1I5HM12-F1
#
_entry.id   AF-A0A1I5HM12-F1
#
_cell.length_a   1.000
_cell.length_b   1.000
_cell.length_c   1.000
_cell.angle_alpha   90.00
_cell.angle_beta   90.00
_cell.angle_gamma   90.00
#
_symmetry.space_group_name_H-M   'P 1'
#
loop_
_entity.id
_entity.type
_entity.pdbx_description
1 polymer ?
#
loop_
_entity_poly.entity_id
_entity_poly.type
_entity_poly.pdbx_seq_one_letter_code
_entity_poly.pdbx_strand_id
1 'polypeptide(L)' 'MNAVESRPELRGAVYRGDAAAILSVLGGLDPAQCLQLGGDGLLIALAQDTSGATQTAQTWVAGLGTRLAR' A
#
# COMPACT_ATOMS: atom_id res chain seq x y z
N MET A 1 -5.80 7.16 11.56
CA MET A 1 -6.87 6.37 10.94
C MET A 1 -6.85 4.99 11.55
N ASN A 2 -8.00 4.40 11.88
CA ASN A 2 -8.03 3.02 12.38
C ASN A 2 -7.85 2.04 11.21
N ALA A 3 -7.10 0.96 11.40
CA ALA A 3 -6.85 -0.08 10.39
C ALA A 3 -8.13 -0.65 9.76
N VAL A 4 -9.24 -0.64 10.51
CA VAL A 4 -10.56 -1.08 10.05
C VAL A 4 -11.16 -0.11 9.03
N GLU A 5 -10.97 1.20 9.20
CA GLU A 5 -11.51 2.26 8.32
C GLU A 5 -10.69 2.39 7.04
N SER A 6 -9.38 2.22 7.13
CA SER A 6 -8.47 2.27 5.97
C SER A 6 -8.64 1.09 5.00
N ARG A 7 -9.27 -0.02 5.44
CA ARG A 7 -9.35 -1.26 4.64
C ARG A 7 -10.44 -1.19 3.54
N PRO A 8 -11.66 -0.67 3.79
CA PRO A 8 -12.62 -0.35 2.73
C PRO A 8 -12.12 0.72 1.74
N GLU A 9 -11.47 1.77 2.24
CA GLU A 9 -10.92 2.86 1.41
C GLU A 9 -9.86 2.34 0.45
N LEU A 10 -8.88 1.58 0.97
CA LEU A 10 -7.85 0.96 0.15
C LEU A 10 -8.46 0.03 -0.90
N ARG A 11 -9.45 -0.79 -0.51
CA ARG A 11 -10.12 -1.71 -1.45
C ARG A 11 -10.83 -0.97 -2.56
N GLY A 12 -11.54 0.11 -2.23
CA GLY A 12 -12.18 0.97 -3.22
C GLY A 12 -11.17 1.59 -4.19
N ALA A 13 -10.04 2.07 -3.69
CA ALA A 13 -8.99 2.66 -4.50
C ALA A 13 -8.34 1.62 -5.45
N VAL A 14 -8.02 0.42 -4.93
CA VAL A 14 -7.47 -0.70 -5.72
C VAL A 14 -8.43 -1.13 -6.83
N TYR A 15 -9.72 -1.33 -6.54
CA TYR A 15 -10.68 -1.75 -7.56
C TYR A 15 -10.93 -0.71 -8.65
N ARG A 16 -10.77 0.59 -8.33
CA ARG A 16 -10.86 1.66 -9.32
C ARG A 16 -9.55 1.91 -10.07
N GLY A 17 -8.44 1.30 -9.64
CA GLY A 17 -7.11 1.60 -10.15
C GLY A 17 -6.63 3.02 -9.82
N ASP A 18 -7.16 3.64 -8.76
CA ASP A 18 -6.81 5.00 -8.35
C ASP A 18 -5.47 5.02 -7.60
N ALA A 19 -4.38 5.10 -8.35
CA ALA A 19 -3.03 4.99 -7.82
C ALA A 19 -2.69 6.09 -6.79
N ALA A 20 -3.19 7.32 -6.98
CA ALA A 20 -2.95 8.41 -6.04
C ALA A 20 -3.65 8.14 -4.70
N ALA A 21 -4.91 7.71 -4.73
CA ALA A 21 -5.63 7.33 -3.51
C ALA A 21 -5.01 6.10 -2.84
N ILE A 22 -4.55 5.12 -3.61
CA ILE A 22 -3.81 3.95 -3.09
C ILE A 22 -2.61 4.43 -2.28
N LEU A 23 -1.70 5.22 -2.87
CA LEU A 23 -0.46 5.65 -2.18
C LEU A 23 -0.77 6.51 -0.95
N SER A 24 -1.80 7.36 -1.01
CA SER A 24 -2.24 8.16 0.14
C SER A 24 -2.67 7.28 1.32
N VAL A 25 -3.44 6.23 1.07
CA VAL A 25 -3.92 5.31 2.11
C VAL A 25 -2.78 4.43 2.64
N LEU A 26 -1.91 3.93 1.76
CA LEU A 26 -0.79 3.06 2.14
C LEU A 26 0.24 3.76 3.04
N GLY A 27 0.42 5.08 2.91
CA GLY A 27 1.37 5.85 3.72
C GLY A 27 1.06 5.86 5.22
N GLY A 28 -0.18 5.59 5.62
CA GLY A 28 -0.61 5.52 7.02
C GLY A 28 -0.88 4.11 7.56
N LEU A 29 -0.70 3.08 6.73
CA LEU A 29 -1.06 1.71 7.06
C LEU A 29 0.14 0.86 7.44
N ASP A 30 -0.07 -0.03 8.42
CA ASP A 30 0.86 -1.12 8.68
C ASP A 30 0.76 -2.16 7.54
N PRO A 31 1.85 -2.43 6.79
CA PRO A 31 1.86 -3.41 5.71
C PRO A 31 1.34 -4.79 6.13
N ALA A 32 1.63 -5.22 7.36
CA ALA A 32 1.23 -6.54 7.86
C ALA A 32 -0.29 -6.72 7.95
N GLN A 33 -1.04 -5.63 8.07
CA GLN A 33 -2.50 -5.66 8.20
C GLN A 33 -3.22 -5.77 6.84
N CYS A 34 -2.50 -5.62 5.73
CA CYS A 34 -3.07 -5.54 4.39
C CYS A 34 -2.15 -6.07 3.28
N LEU A 35 -1.29 -7.04 3.58
CA LEU A 35 -0.25 -7.58 2.67
C LEU A 35 -0.73 -7.79 1.23
N GLN A 36 -1.79 -8.59 1.04
CA GLN A 36 -2.30 -8.88 -0.30
C GLN A 36 -2.82 -7.61 -0.97
N LEU A 37 -3.76 -6.92 -0.33
CA LEU A 37 -4.46 -5.79 -0.94
C LEU A 37 -3.54 -4.59 -1.21
N GLY A 38 -2.61 -4.28 -0.32
CA GLY A 38 -1.66 -3.21 -0.56
C GLY A 38 -0.53 -3.62 -1.50
N GLY A 39 -0.20 -4.92 -1.60
CA GLY A 39 0.66 -5.44 -2.67
C GLY A 39 0.04 -5.20 -4.04
N ASP A 40 -1.24 -5.54 -4.21
CA ASP A 40 -2.01 -5.28 -5.43
C ASP A 40 -2.03 -3.77 -5.74
N GLY A 41 -2.26 -2.94 -4.72
CA GLY A 41 -2.23 -1.48 -4.86
C GLY A 41 -0.87 -0.92 -5.31
N LEU A 42 0.23 -1.41 -4.74
CA LEU A 42 1.57 -1.00 -5.16
C LEU A 42 1.86 -1.42 -6.60
N LEU A 43 1.44 -2.61 -7.02
CA LEU A 43 1.59 -3.05 -8.42
C LEU A 43 0.86 -2.12 -9.38
N ILE A 44 -0.36 -1.69 -9.04
CA ILE A 44 -1.12 -0.71 -9.82
C ILE A 44 -0.37 0.62 -9.90
N ALA A 45 0.07 1.16 -8.76
CA ALA A 45 0.75 2.45 -8.71
C ALA A 45 2.09 2.45 -9.47
N LEU A 46 2.83 1.34 -9.40
CA LEU A 46 4.06 1.13 -10.17
C LEU A 46 3.77 1.02 -11.68
N ALA A 47 2.75 0.26 -12.07
CA ALA A 47 2.37 0.10 -13.47
C ALA A 47 1.92 1.42 -14.13
N GLN A 48 1.39 2.35 -13.33
CA GLN A 48 0.97 3.68 -13.78
C GLN A 48 2.08 4.75 -13.64
N ASP A 49 3.29 4.38 -13.23
CA ASP A 49 4.41 5.31 -12.97
C ASP A 49 4.01 6.47 -12.04
N THR A 50 3.20 6.17 -11.02
CA THR A 50 2.68 7.19 -10.11
C THR A 50 3.79 7.71 -9.21
N SER A 51 3.92 9.03 -9.11
CA SER A 51 4.93 9.69 -8.26
C SER A 51 4.89 9.15 -6.83
N GLY A 52 6.05 8.72 -6.34
CA GLY A 52 6.21 8.15 -5.00
C GLY A 52 5.98 6.64 -4.91
N ALA A 53 5.46 5.96 -5.94
CA ALA A 53 5.17 4.52 -5.90
C ALA A 53 6.40 3.68 -5.57
N THR A 54 7.53 3.94 -6.23
CA THR A 54 8.80 3.23 -5.97
C THR A 54 9.28 3.41 -4.53
N GLN A 55 9.23 4.64 -4.02
CA GLN A 55 9.65 4.93 -2.65
C GLN A 55 8.74 4.22 -1.64
N THR A 56 7.42 4.30 -1.82
CA THR A 56 6.45 3.61 -0.96
C THR A 56 6.66 2.09 -0.98
N ALA A 57 6.88 1.49 -2.15
CA ALA A 57 7.15 0.06 -2.27
C ALA A 57 8.43 -0.36 -1.54
N GLN A 58 9.50 0.41 -1.66
CA GLN A 58 10.76 0.16 -0.93
C GLN A 58 10.57 0.24 0.59
N THR A 59 9.86 1.27 1.08
CA THR A 59 9.55 1.41 2.51
C THR A 59 8.74 0.22 3.01
N TRP A 60 7.77 -0.24 2.22
CA TRP A 60 6.97 -1.43 2.54
C TRP A 60 7.80 -2.70 2.64
N VAL A 61 8.66 -2.98 1.66
CA VAL A 61 9.54 -4.17 1.68
C VAL A 61 10.49 -4.14 2.88
N ALA A 62 11.09 -2.98 3.17
CA ALA A 62 11.96 -2.82 4.34
C ALA A 62 11.20 -3.05 5.66
N GLY A 63 9.97 -2.53 5.78
CA GLY A 63 9.12 -2.73 6.95
C GLY A 63 8.69 -4.18 7.17
N LEU A 64 8.58 -4.97 6.11
CA LEU A 64 8.28 -6.41 6.20
C LEU A 64 9.53 -7.24 6.52
N GLY A 65 10.66 -6.94 5.85
CA GLY A 65 11.92 -7.67 6.06
C GLY A 65 12.44 -7.56 7.49
N THR A 66 12.32 -6.37 8.10
CA THR A 66 12.71 -6.16 9.51
C THR A 66 11.87 -6.97 10.51
N ARG A 67 10.66 -7.39 10.14
CA ARG A 67 9.78 -8.22 10.98
C ARG A 67 10.05 -9.71 10.84
N LEU A 68 10.44 -10.17 9.65
CA LEU A 68 10.78 -11.58 9.42
C LEU A 68 12.16 -11.96 9.99
N ALA A 69 13.02 -10.97 10.26
CA ALA A 69 14.32 -11.15 10.87
C ALA A 69 14.30 -11.18 12.42
N ARG A 70 13.11 -11.14 13.04
CA ARG A 70 12.90 -11.26 14.49
C ARG A 70 12.19 -12.58 14.81
#